data_AF-A0A382R8V7-F1
#
_entry.id   AF-A0A382R8V7-F1
#
_cell.length_a   1.000
_cell.length_b   1.000
_cell.length_c   1.000
_cell.angle_alpha   90.00
_cell.angle_beta   90.00
_cell.angle_gamma   90.00
#
_symmetry.space_group_name_H-M   'P 1'
#
loop_
_entity.id
_entity.type
_entity.pdbx_description
1 polymer ?
#
loop_
_entity_poly.entity_id
_entity_poly.type
_entity_poly.pdbx_seq_one_letter_code
_entity_poly.pdbx_strand_id
1 'polypeptide(L)' 'MLFKRNNPEHLATFKKLNFPMIDYVIVNLYPFKKTIKNTTNKKKIIEMIDIGGPTLLRS' A
#
# COMPACT_ATOMS: atom_id res chain seq x y z
N MET A 1 -0.72 5.68 4.88
CA MET A 1 -0.90 7.13 4.87
C MET A 1 -1.62 7.57 6.15
N LEU A 2 -1.21 7.04 7.30
CA LEU A 2 -2.02 7.05 8.54
C LEU A 2 -2.10 8.40 9.26
N PHE A 3 -1.57 9.45 8.63
CA PHE A 3 -1.60 10.81 9.13
C PHE A 3 -3.02 11.39 9.01
N LYS A 4 -3.70 11.58 10.16
CA LYS A 4 -4.99 12.26 10.21
C LYS A 4 -4.80 13.77 10.14
N ARG A 5 -5.20 14.36 9.01
CA ARG A 5 -4.99 15.78 8.69
C ARG A 5 -5.67 16.74 9.66
N ASN A 6 -6.77 16.31 10.28
CA ASN A 6 -7.54 17.09 11.25
C ASN A 6 -7.12 16.85 12.71
N ASN A 7 -6.10 16.03 12.96
CA ASN A 7 -5.57 15.79 14.31
C ASN A 7 -4.36 16.70 14.58
N PRO A 8 -4.43 17.62 15.58
CA PRO A 8 -3.34 18.54 15.91
C PRO A 8 -2.01 17.87 16.33
N GLU A 9 -2.06 16.75 17.05
CA GLU A 9 -0.87 16.02 17.50
C GLU A 9 -0.15 15.36 16.32
N HIS A 10 -0.92 14.78 15.40
CA HIS A 10 -0.40 14.23 14.16
C HIS A 10 0.23 15.34 13.32
N LEU A 11 -0.40 16.52 13.23
CA LEU A 11 0.12 17.68 12.48
C LEU A 11 1.46 18.16 13.04
N ALA A 12 1.58 18.25 14.37
CA ALA A 12 2.83 18.63 15.02
C ALA A 12 3.95 17.63 14.73
N THR A 13 3.66 16.33 14.84
CA THR A 13 4.60 15.25 14.53
C THR A 13 5.02 15.28 13.06
N PHE A 14 4.07 15.45 12.15
CA PHE A 14 4.32 15.50 10.70
C PHE A 14 5.21 16.69 10.32
N LYS A 15 4.96 17.88 10.90
CA LYS A 15 5.80 19.08 10.72
C LYS A 15 7.23 18.85 11.22
N LYS A 16 7.40 18.19 12.38
CA LYS A 16 8.73 17.87 12.93
C LYS A 16 9.52 16.91 12.04
N LEU A 17 8.85 15.91 11.47
CA LEU A 17 9.48 14.90 10.63
C LEU A 17 9.76 15.39 9.21
N ASN A 18 9.17 16.52 8.80
CA ASN A 18 9.38 17.18 7.51
C ASN A 18 9.18 16.26 6.28
N PHE A 19 8.16 15.39 6.35
CA PHE A 19 7.79 14.54 5.22
C PHE A 19 6.84 15.28 4.26
N PRO A 20 6.88 14.99 2.94
CA PRO A 20 5.93 15.54 2.00
C PRO A 20 4.53 14.94 2.21
N MET A 21 3.52 15.79 2.05
CA MET A 21 2.12 15.35 2.14
C MET A 21 1.73 14.54 0.89
N ILE A 22 0.96 13.48 1.08
CA ILE A 22 0.42 12.67 -0.02
C ILE A 22 -1.09 12.91 -0.08
N ASP A 23 -1.55 13.53 -1.17
CA ASP A 23 -2.97 13.80 -1.44
C ASP A 23 -3.66 12.67 -2.19
N TYR A 24 -2.94 12.03 -3.12
CA TYR A 24 -3.47 10.96 -3.94
C TYR A 24 -2.62 9.71 -3.81
N VAL A 25 -3.32 8.57 -3.77
CA VAL A 25 -2.75 7.25 -3.68
C VAL A 25 -3.40 6.41 -4.76
N ILE A 26 -2.65 6.13 -5.83
CA ILE A 26 -3.12 5.31 -6.95
C ILE A 26 -2.33 4.01 -6.91
N VAL A 27 -3.02 2.90 -6.68
CA VAL A 27 -2.41 1.59 -6.50
C VAL A 27 -3.02 0.62 -7.49
N ASN A 28 -2.17 -0.17 -8.16
CA ASN A 28 -2.57 -1.34 -8.92
C ASN A 28 -1.89 -2.57 -8.32
N LEU A 29 -2.65 -3.64 -8.10
CA LEU A 29 -2.16 -4.86 -7.42
C LEU A 29 -1.53 -5.83 -8.42
N TYR A 30 -0.67 -6.70 -7.91
CA TYR A 30 -0.15 -7.81 -8.71
C TYR A 30 -1.28 -8.73 -9.19
N PRO A 31 -1.18 -9.28 -10.41
CA PRO A 31 -2.27 -10.01 -11.05
C PRO A 31 -2.40 -11.45 -10.52
N PHE A 32 -2.49 -11.62 -9.20
CA PHE A 32 -2.54 -12.91 -8.51
C PHE A 32 -3.61 -13.84 -9.11
N LYS A 33 -4.83 -13.33 -9.31
CA LYS A 33 -5.95 -14.08 -9.90
C LYS A 33 -5.66 -14.57 -11.32
N LYS A 34 -4.87 -13.84 -12.10
CA LYS A 34 -4.46 -14.27 -13.44
C LYS A 34 -3.38 -15.35 -13.35
N THR A 35 -2.43 -15.20 -12.42
CA THR A 35 -1.35 -16.18 -12.22
C THR A 35 -1.89 -17.53 -11.79
N ILE A 36 -2.83 -17.61 -10.84
CA ILE A 36 -3.42 -18.90 -10.41
C ILE A 36 -4.16 -19.63 -11.55
N LYS A 37 -4.70 -18.89 -12.54
CA LYS A 37 -5.37 -19.48 -13.70
C LYS A 37 -4.40 -20.02 -14.74
N ASN A 38 -3.20 -19.45 -14.78
CA ASN A 38 -2.24 -19.69 -15.87
C ASN A 38 -1.08 -20.62 -15.47
N THR A 39 -0.93 -20.98 -14.19
CA THR A 39 0.12 -21.90 -13.75
C THR A 39 -0.28 -22.65 -12.49
N THR A 40 0.25 -23.85 -12.31
CA THR A 40 0.19 -24.65 -11.08
C THR A 40 1.46 -24.52 -10.23
N ASN A 41 2.47 -23.78 -10.71
CA ASN A 41 3.72 -23.59 -9.99
C ASN A 41 3.48 -22.71 -8.74
N LYS A 42 3.47 -23.37 -7.58
CA LYS A 42 3.21 -22.73 -6.28
C LYS A 42 4.19 -21.59 -5.97
N LYS A 43 5.48 -21.74 -6.28
CA LYS A 43 6.47 -20.68 -6.05
C LYS A 43 6.09 -19.42 -6.83
N LYS A 44 5.78 -19.57 -8.12
CA LYS A 44 5.37 -18.46 -8.99
C LYS A 44 4.06 -17.79 -8.56
N ILE A 45 3.14 -18.55 -7.97
CA ILE A 45 1.90 -18.01 -7.40
C ILE A 45 2.19 -17.19 -6.14
N ILE A 46 3.05 -17.69 -5.25
CA ILE A 46 3.43 -16.99 -4.00
C ILE A 46 4.09 -15.65 -4.32
N GLU A 47 4.97 -15.58 -5.32
CA GLU A 47 5.61 -14.32 -5.76
C GLU A 47 4.62 -13.24 -6.23
N MET A 48 3.38 -13.62 -6.54
CA MET A 48 2.33 -12.70 -7.00
C MET A 48 1.44 -12.21 -5.87
N ILE A 49 1.72 -12.57 -4.62
CA ILE A 49 1.03 -12.03 -3.44
C ILE A 49 1.62 -10.65 -3.14
N ASP A 50 0.84 -9.61 -3.42
CA ASP A 50 1.23 -8.24 -3.09
C ASP A 50 0.89 -7.93 -1.63
N ILE A 51 1.90 -7.54 -0.86
CA ILE A 51 1.76 -7.11 0.54
C ILE A 51 1.66 -5.58 0.62
N GLY A 52 2.41 -4.86 -0.20
CA GLY A 52 2.51 -3.40 -0.15
C GLY A 52 1.26 -2.73 -0.70
N GLY A 53 0.75 -3.18 -1.85
CA GLY A 53 -0.44 -2.62 -2.48
C GLY A 53 -1.67 -2.63 -1.56
N PRO A 54 -2.05 -3.79 -0.96
CA PRO A 54 -3.16 -3.85 -0.02
C PRO A 54 -2.88 -3.07 1.27
N THR A 55 -1.62 -2.99 1.72
CA THR A 55 -1.24 -2.18 2.88
C THR A 55 -1.53 -0.70 2.60
N LEU A 56 -1.12 -0.18 1.45
CA LEU A 56 -1.35 1.21 1.07
C LEU A 56 -2.84 1.54 0.91
N LEU A 57 -3.62 0.65 0.27
CA LEU A 57 -5.07 0.85 0.09
C LEU A 57 -5.86 0.89 1.41
N ARG A 58 -5.34 0.29 2.48
CA ARG A 58 -6.01 0.22 3.79
C ARG A 58 -5.48 1.23 4.82
N SER A 59 -4.54 2.09 4.42
CA SER A 59 -3.71 2.90 5.33
C SER A 59 -4.18 4.33 5.56
#